data_AF-A0A968KIK5-F1
#
_entry.id   AF-A0A968KIK5-F1
#
_cell.length_a   1.000
_cell.length_b   1.000
_cell.length_c   1.000
_cell.angle_alpha   90.00
_cell.angle_beta   90.00
_cell.angle_gamma   90.00
#
_symmetry.space_group_name_H-M   'P 1'
#
loop_
_entity.id
_entity.type
_entity.pdbx_description
1 polymer ?
#
loop_
_entity_poly.entity_id
_entity_poly.type
_entity_poly.pdbx_seq_one_letter_code
_entity_poly.pdbx_strand_id
1 'polypeptide(L)'
;MRKNPKKRVANLEPFELFCAYHLWIGPNKDYRPSNLNEVAHRFKTNPATIRQALKEYGMDPATILDYDFDMSLAQLDIQVAPEGIDRLELAKTIYEDFQ
;
A
#
# COMPACT_ATOMS: atom_id res chain seq x y z
N MET A 1 2.39 -7.17 -21.55
CA MET A 1 2.49 -5.69 -21.70
C MET A 1 3.25 -5.18 -20.50
N ARG A 2 4.36 -4.45 -20.67
CA ARG A 2 5.07 -3.83 -19.53
C ARG A 2 4.24 -2.61 -19.09
N LYS A 3 3.63 -2.65 -17.89
CA LYS A 3 2.99 -1.47 -17.29
C LYS A 3 4.07 -0.38 -17.16
N ASN A 4 3.82 0.82 -17.69
CA ASN A 4 4.74 1.96 -17.56
C ASN A 4 5.00 2.24 -16.07
N PRO A 5 6.24 2.50 -15.62
CA PRO A 5 6.48 2.85 -14.22
C PRO A 5 5.70 4.14 -13.90
N LYS A 6 4.76 4.07 -12.96
CA LYS A 6 4.02 5.25 -12.49
C LYS A 6 5.03 6.30 -12.01
N LYS A 7 4.83 7.56 -12.43
CA LYS A 7 5.70 8.69 -12.06
C LYS A 7 5.71 8.83 -10.54
N ARG A 8 6.88 8.85 -9.91
CA ARG A 8 7.00 9.05 -8.46
C ARG A 8 6.48 10.43 -8.04
N VAL A 9 5.54 10.45 -7.10
CA VAL A 9 5.03 11.63 -6.40
C VAL A 9 5.85 11.82 -5.14
N ALA A 10 6.57 12.94 -5.05
CA ALA A 10 7.44 13.25 -3.92
C ALA A 10 8.42 12.12 -3.54
N ASN A 11 8.97 11.41 -4.54
CA ASN A 11 9.85 10.24 -4.40
C ASN A 11 9.23 8.99 -3.74
N LEU A 12 7.92 8.98 -3.48
CA LEU A 12 7.22 7.83 -2.92
C LEU A 12 7.01 6.77 -3.99
N GLU A 13 7.42 5.54 -3.72
CA GLU A 13 7.06 4.41 -4.58
C GLU A 13 5.60 4.00 -4.37
N PRO A 14 4.81 3.84 -5.45
CA PRO A 14 3.41 3.44 -5.34
C PRO A 14 3.21 2.15 -4.56
N PHE A 15 4.00 1.11 -4.88
CA PHE A 15 3.90 -0.19 -4.23
C PHE A 15 4.24 -0.13 -2.73
N GLU A 16 5.32 0.58 -2.38
CA GLU A 16 5.70 0.73 -0.96
C GLU A 16 4.65 1.51 -0.18
N LEU A 17 4.07 2.54 -0.80
CA LEU A 17 2.99 3.32 -0.20
C LEU A 17 1.72 2.47 -0.03
N PHE A 18 1.37 1.65 -1.02
CA PHE A 18 0.26 0.70 -0.93
C PHE A 18 0.45 -0.28 0.24
N CYS A 19 1.62 -0.90 0.35
CA CYS A 19 1.95 -1.82 1.43
C CYS A 19 1.81 -1.17 2.81
N ALA A 20 2.33 0.05 2.97
CA ALA A 20 2.32 0.74 4.25
C ALA A 20 0.92 1.24 4.64
N TYR A 21 0.15 1.77 3.68
CA TYR A 21 -1.12 2.44 3.95
C TYR A 21 -2.31 1.46 3.97
N HIS A 22 -2.36 0.52 3.03
CA HIS A 22 -3.50 -0.39 2.87
C HIS A 22 -3.26 -1.75 3.51
N LEU A 23 -2.10 -2.36 3.29
CA LEU A 23 -1.81 -3.71 3.79
C LEU A 23 -1.17 -3.73 5.18
N TRP A 24 -0.88 -2.56 5.73
CA TRP A 24 -0.25 -2.39 7.04
C TRP A 24 1.04 -3.21 7.20
N ILE A 25 1.82 -3.34 6.13
CA ILE A 25 3.12 -4.01 6.18
C ILE A 25 4.14 -2.99 6.67
N GLY A 26 4.70 -3.23 7.85
CA GLY A 26 5.75 -2.43 8.49
C GLY A 26 7.08 -2.44 7.73
N PRO A 27 8.03 -1.57 8.13
CA PRO A 27 9.35 -1.51 7.50
C PRO A 27 10.16 -2.80 7.65
N ASN A 28 9.85 -3.63 8.65
CA ASN A 28 10.51 -4.93 8.86
C ASN A 28 9.72 -6.09 8.23
N LYS A 29 8.80 -5.79 7.31
CA LYS A 29 7.87 -6.75 6.67
C LYS A 29 6.90 -7.45 7.63
N ASP A 30 6.76 -6.93 8.84
CA ASP A 30 5.78 -7.35 9.84
C ASP A 30 4.40 -6.78 9.53
N TYR A 31 3.33 -7.47 9.95
CA TYR A 31 2.00 -6.88 9.93
C TYR A 31 1.84 -5.94 11.13
N ARG A 32 1.62 -4.65 10.86
CA ARG A 32 1.50 -3.59 11.85
C ARG A 32 0.53 -2.51 11.37
N PRO A 33 -0.74 -2.52 11.86
CA PRO A 33 -1.69 -1.45 11.60
C PRO A 33 -1.08 -0.09 11.86
N SER A 34 -1.21 0.82 10.89
CA SER A 34 -0.60 2.14 10.93
C SER A 34 -1.60 3.20 10.49
N ASN A 35 -1.62 4.32 11.20
CA ASN A 35 -2.42 5.48 10.79
C ASN A 35 -1.65 6.37 9.79
N LEU A 36 -2.34 7.34 9.18
CA LEU A 36 -1.76 8.23 8.17
C LEU A 36 -0.52 9.01 8.65
N ASN A 37 -0.47 9.41 9.93
CA ASN A 37 0.67 10.13 10.48
C ASN A 37 1.90 9.22 10.62
N GLU A 38 1.69 7.97 11.04
CA GLU A 38 2.76 6.96 11.14
C GLU A 38 3.32 6.60 9.76
N VAL A 39 2.43 6.47 8.75
CA VAL A 39 2.84 6.28 7.35
C VAL A 39 3.65 7.48 6.85
N ALA A 40 3.18 8.71 7.09
CA ALA A 40 3.92 9.91 6.70
C ALA A 40 5.30 9.99 7.36
N HIS A 41 5.38 9.65 8.65
CA HIS A 41 6.64 9.61 9.39
C HIS A 41 7.62 8.58 8.80
N ARG A 42 7.15 7.38 8.46
CA ARG A 42 7.95 6.34 7.80
C ARG A 42 8.59 6.84 6.51
N PHE A 43 7.83 7.57 5.69
CA PHE A 43 8.32 8.11 4.43
C PHE A 43 8.99 9.48 4.57
N LYS A 44 9.26 9.95 5.81
CA LYS A 44 9.90 11.25 6.11
C LYS A 44 9.22 12.41 5.39
N THR A 45 7.89 12.37 5.34
CA THR A 45 7.06 13.38 4.70
C THR A 45 5.90 13.79 5.62
N ASN A 46 4.95 14.56 5.09
CA ASN A 46 3.75 14.99 5.83
C ASN A 46 2.48 14.26 5.33
N PRO A 47 1.42 14.19 6.17
CA PRO A 47 0.15 13.55 5.81
C PRO A 47 -0.50 14.09 4.53
N ALA A 48 -0.32 15.37 4.21
CA ALA A 48 -0.87 15.97 2.99
C ALA A 48 -0.21 15.40 1.73
N THR A 49 1.11 15.20 1.76
CA THR A 49 1.88 14.60 0.67
C THR A 49 1.48 13.14 0.46
N ILE A 50 1.26 12.38 1.54
CA ILE A 50 0.75 11.01 1.46
C ILE A 50 -0.63 10.98 0.78
N ARG A 51 -1.57 11.84 1.21
CA ARG A 51 -2.90 11.93 0.59
C ARG A 51 -2.83 12.29 -0.90
N GLN A 52 -1.97 13.24 -1.26
CA GLN A 52 -1.76 13.62 -2.66
C GLN A 52 -1.25 12.42 -3.48
N ALA A 53 -0.22 11.73 -2.99
CA ALA A 53 0.33 10.56 -3.67
C ALA A 53 -0.70 9.43 -3.81
N LEU A 54 -1.46 9.13 -2.75
CA LEU A 54 -2.56 8.16 -2.82
C LEU A 54 -3.54 8.52 -3.93
N LYS A 55 -3.99 9.78 -3.99
CA LYS A 55 -4.91 10.24 -5.04
C LYS A 55 -4.31 10.14 -6.44
N GLU A 56 -3.09 10.62 -6.64
CA GLU A 56 -2.40 10.57 -7.94
C GLU A 56 -2.14 9.12 -8.41
N TYR A 57 -2.01 8.19 -7.48
CA TYR A 57 -1.85 6.77 -7.78
C TYR A 57 -3.16 5.99 -7.92
N GLY A 58 -4.31 6.62 -7.62
CA GLY A 58 -5.62 5.95 -7.59
C GLY A 58 -5.78 4.99 -6.41
N MET A 59 -5.09 5.27 -5.29
CA MET A 59 -5.07 4.47 -4.07
C MET A 59 -5.75 5.17 -2.90
N ASP A 60 -6.39 6.32 -3.11
CA ASP A 60 -7.13 6.97 -2.04
C ASP A 60 -8.45 6.23 -1.72
N PRO A 61 -8.98 6.34 -0.49
CA PRO A 61 -10.14 5.56 -0.07
C PRO A 61 -11.37 5.72 -0.97
N ALA A 62 -11.60 6.90 -1.55
CA ALA A 62 -12.75 7.09 -2.44
C ALA A 62 -12.61 6.26 -3.72
N THR A 63 -11.43 6.27 -4.34
CA THR A 63 -11.14 5.45 -5.53
C THR A 63 -11.29 3.95 -5.24
N ILE A 64 -10.92 3.48 -4.04
CA ILE A 64 -11.03 2.07 -3.67
C ILE A 64 -12.49 1.66 -3.48
N LEU A 65 -13.33 2.52 -2.90
CA LEU A 65 -14.76 2.23 -2.76
C LEU A 65 -15.47 2.08 -4.11
N ASP A 66 -14.97 2.76 -5.14
CA ASP A 66 -15.47 2.66 -6.50
C ASP A 66 -14.90 1.42 -7.25
N TYR A 67 -13.87 0.77 -6.69
CA TYR A 67 -13.27 -0.45 -7.23
C TYR A 67 -13.92 -1.70 -6.60
N ASP A 68 -14.20 -2.72 -7.40
CA ASP A 68 -14.67 -4.04 -6.93
C ASP A 68 -13.53 -4.87 -6.32
N PHE A 69 -12.62 -4.22 -5.60
CA PHE A 69 -11.46 -4.85 -4.99
C PHE A 69 -11.69 -5.04 -3.49
N ASP A 70 -11.67 -6.30 -3.04
CA ASP A 70 -11.86 -6.62 -1.63
C ASP A 70 -10.57 -6.35 -0.82
N MET A 71 -10.41 -5.09 -0.42
CA MET A 71 -9.27 -4.66 0.40
C MET A 71 -9.22 -5.37 1.76
N SER A 72 -10.38 -5.73 2.32
CA SER A 72 -10.45 -6.41 3.61
C SER A 72 -9.94 -7.85 3.51
N LEU A 73 -10.26 -8.56 2.42
CA LEU A 73 -9.70 -9.89 2.15
C LEU A 73 -8.19 -9.82 1.94
N ALA A 74 -7.70 -8.84 1.17
CA ALA A 74 -6.26 -8.63 0.98
C ALA A 74 -5.52 -8.36 2.31
N GLN A 75 -6.10 -7.55 3.20
CA GLN A 75 -5.55 -7.32 4.54
C GLN A 75 -5.55 -8.60 5.39
N LEU A 76 -6.61 -9.39 5.32
CA LEU A 76 -6.70 -10.67 6.03
C LEU A 76 -5.59 -11.63 5.58
N ASP A 77 -5.35 -11.76 4.28
CA ASP A 77 -4.29 -12.62 3.73
C ASP A 77 -2.91 -12.23 4.27
N ILE A 78 -2.60 -10.94 4.35
CA ILE A 78 -1.35 -10.44 4.95
C ILE A 78 -1.29 -10.71 6.46
N GLN A 79 -2.40 -10.52 7.17
CA GLN A 79 -2.47 -10.73 8.62
C GLN A 79 -2.24 -12.20 8.98
N VAL A 80 -2.90 -13.13 8.28
CA VAL A 80 -2.85 -14.57 8.57
C VAL A 80 -1.67 -15.28 7.93
N ALA A 81 -0.84 -14.58 7.12
CA ALA A 81 0.35 -15.13 6.50
C ALA A 81 1.23 -15.84 7.56
N PRO A 82 1.54 -17.15 7.36
CA PRO A 82 2.36 -17.91 8.29
C PRO A 82 3.75 -17.30 8.53
N GLU A 83 4.35 -17.63 9.67
CA GLU A 83 5.75 -17.30 9.92
C GLU A 83 6.65 -17.90 8.81
N GLY A 84 7.63 -17.13 8.34
CA GLY A 84 8.50 -17.53 7.23
C GLY A 84 7.96 -17.22 5.82
N ILE A 85 6.70 -16.82 5.67
CA ILE A 85 6.18 -16.32 4.39
C ILE A 85 6.55 -14.84 4.21
N ASP A 86 7.11 -14.50 3.04
CA ASP A 86 7.39 -13.11 2.69
C ASP A 86 6.09 -12.38 2.31
N ARG A 87 5.58 -11.57 3.26
CA ARG A 87 4.41 -10.73 3.07
C ARG A 87 4.55 -9.75 1.91
N LEU A 88 5.78 -9.36 1.52
CA LEU A 88 5.96 -8.50 0.35
C LEU A 88 5.70 -9.22 -0.97
N GLU A 89 5.99 -10.53 -1.07
CA GLU A 89 5.64 -11.29 -2.27
C GLU A 89 4.13 -11.45 -2.41
N LEU A 90 3.42 -11.71 -1.30
CA LEU A 90 1.95 -11.67 -1.28
C LEU A 90 1.42 -10.29 -1.69
N ALA A 91 2.00 -9.23 -1.12
CA ALA A 91 1.60 -7.85 -1.42
C ALA A 91 1.80 -7.49 -2.90
N LYS A 92 2.83 -8.02 -3.58
CA LYS A 92 3.03 -7.79 -5.01
C LYS A 92 1.87 -8.34 -5.82
N THR A 93 1.45 -9.58 -5.58
CA THR A 93 0.30 -10.19 -6.25
C THR A 93 -0.97 -9.38 -6.00
N ILE A 94 -1.23 -9.03 -4.73
CA ILE A 94 -2.37 -8.19 -4.33
C ILE A 94 -2.34 -6.83 -5.04
N TYR A 95 -1.16 -6.20 -5.12
CA TYR A 95 -1.00 -4.91 -5.79
C TYR A 95 -1.17 -5.01 -7.31
N GLU A 96 -0.73 -6.11 -7.93
CA GLU A 96 -0.92 -6.36 -9.35
C GLU A 96 -2.39 -6.55 -9.71
N ASP A 97 -3.15 -7.27 -8.87
CA ASP A 97 -4.60 -7.47 -9.00
C ASP A 97 -5.39 -6.17 -8.76
N PHE A 98 -4.89 -5.31 -7.88
CA PHE A 98 -5.46 -3.99 -7.63
C PHE A 98 -5.26 -3.00 -8.79
N GLN A 99 -4.22 -3.17 -9.63
CA GLN A 99 -3.81 -2.22 -10.69
C GLN A 99 -4.39 -2.52 -12.07
#